data_AF-A0A7S1UYL0-F1
#
_entry.id   AF-A0A7S1UYL0-F1
#
_cell.length_a   1.000
_cell.length_b   1.000
_cell.length_c   1.000
_cell.angle_alpha   90.00
_cell.angle_beta   90.00
_cell.angle_gamma   90.00
#
_symmetry.space_group_name_H-M   'P 1'
#
loop_
_entity.id
_entity.type
_entity.pdbx_description
1 polymer ?
#
loop_
_entity_poly.entity_id
_entity_poly.type
_entity_poly.pdbx_seq_one_letter_code
_entity_poly.pdbx_strand_id
1 'polypeptide(L)'
;ASTSHYQDVAPDTITYNTLINAYARRGRAQEAEELLRAMLNSPRVEPNVLSFNCVMNAWSKSDSDDAPDHCQRLLSDMMELACSTKYKDLEPDETVYRTVVDAYKRRGRGSEVPKEILRQIVNAP
;
A
#
# COMPACT_ATOMS: atom_id res chain seq x y z
N ALA A 1 43.12 -11.04 5.60
CA ALA A 1 42.25 -10.30 4.67
C ALA A 1 41.40 -11.31 3.93
N SER A 2 40.09 -11.37 4.24
CA SER A 2 39.11 -12.17 3.51
C SER A 2 37.87 -11.30 3.37
N THR A 3 37.88 -10.46 2.34
CA THR A 3 36.79 -9.58 1.92
C THR A 3 35.59 -10.43 1.52
N SER A 4 34.46 -10.29 2.21
CA SER A 4 33.21 -10.92 1.80
C SER A 4 32.74 -10.27 0.50
N HIS A 5 32.53 -11.09 -0.53
CA HIS A 5 31.92 -10.68 -1.80
C HIS A 5 30.39 -10.54 -1.64
N TYR A 6 29.93 -9.72 -0.70
CA TYR A 6 28.58 -9.18 -0.82
C TYR A 6 28.67 -8.08 -1.87
N GLN A 7 28.42 -8.43 -3.13
CA GLN A 7 28.10 -7.42 -4.14
C GLN A 7 27.02 -6.52 -3.55
N ASP A 8 27.21 -5.21 -3.63
CA ASP A 8 26.18 -4.21 -3.35
C ASP A 8 25.02 -4.41 -4.33
N VAL A 9 24.15 -5.38 -4.05
CA VAL A 9 22.93 -5.61 -4.81
C VAL A 9 21.91 -4.59 -4.33
N ALA A 10 21.67 -3.58 -5.15
CA ALA A 10 20.65 -2.58 -4.88
C ALA A 10 19.27 -3.26 -4.74
N PRO A 11 18.46 -2.91 -3.73
CA PRO A 11 17.12 -3.45 -3.58
C PRO A 11 16.25 -3.15 -4.80
N ASP A 12 15.47 -4.14 -5.24
CA ASP A 12 14.50 -4.04 -6.33
C ASP A 12 13.05 -4.07 -5.81
N THR A 13 12.07 -3.95 -6.71
CA THR A 13 10.63 -3.97 -6.36
C THR A 13 10.24 -5.24 -5.59
N ILE A 14 10.84 -6.39 -5.91
CA ILE A 14 10.57 -7.67 -5.22
C ILE A 14 11.08 -7.60 -3.77
N THR A 15 12.29 -7.08 -3.57
CA THR A 15 12.90 -6.91 -2.25
C THR A 15 12.03 -6.01 -1.37
N TYR A 16 11.61 -4.85 -1.88
CA TYR A 16 10.71 -3.95 -1.14
C TYR A 16 9.36 -4.61 -0.84
N ASN A 17 8.70 -5.21 -1.83
CA ASN A 17 7.40 -5.86 -1.63
C ASN A 17 7.47 -6.99 -0.59
N THR A 18 8.59 -7.73 -0.55
CA THR A 18 8.83 -8.77 0.45
C THR A 18 8.88 -8.18 1.86
N LEU A 19 9.63 -7.09 2.05
CA LEU A 19 9.75 -6.42 3.34
C LEU A 19 8.43 -5.76 3.77
N ILE A 20 7.77 -5.04 2.87
CA ILE A 20 6.46 -4.42 3.12
C ILE A 20 5.45 -5.49 3.54
N ASN A 21 5.37 -6.62 2.83
CA ASN A 21 4.47 -7.71 3.18
C ASN A 21 4.79 -8.34 4.55
N ALA A 22 6.08 -8.45 4.90
CA ALA A 22 6.49 -8.95 6.21
C ALA A 22 6.01 -8.04 7.35
N TYR A 23 6.08 -6.72 7.17
CA TYR A 23 5.51 -5.74 8.11
C TYR A 23 3.98 -5.78 8.13
N ALA A 24 3.34 -5.88 6.97
CA ALA A 24 1.88 -5.95 6.84
C ALA A 24 1.26 -7.14 7.58
N ARG A 25 1.92 -8.30 7.55
CA ARG A 25 1.50 -9.50 8.29
C ARG A 25 1.52 -9.32 9.81
N ARG A 26 2.25 -8.32 10.31
CA ARG A 26 2.37 -7.98 11.73
C ARG A 26 1.59 -6.73 12.11
N GLY A 27 0.80 -6.14 11.20
CA GLY A 27 0.10 -4.87 11.45
C GLY A 27 1.02 -3.65 11.66
N ARG A 28 2.31 -3.78 11.30
CA ARG A 28 3.35 -2.74 11.43
C ARG A 28 3.23 -1.76 10.26
N ALA A 29 2.21 -0.91 10.33
CA ALA A 29 1.77 -0.11 9.19
C ALA A 29 2.71 1.06 8.87
N GLN A 30 3.28 1.68 9.89
CA GLN A 30 4.21 2.79 9.76
C GLN A 30 5.47 2.35 9.00
N GLU A 31 6.08 1.23 9.39
CA GLU A 31 7.28 0.70 8.75
C GLU A 31 6.99 0.22 7.31
N ALA A 32 5.81 -0.36 7.08
CA ALA A 32 5.37 -0.72 5.73
C ALA A 32 5.24 0.53 4.84
N GLU A 33 4.66 1.61 5.37
CA GLU A 33 4.47 2.86 4.63
C GLU A 33 5.81 3.60 4.38
N GLU A 34 6.73 3.60 5.34
CA GLU A 34 8.08 4.17 5.17
C GLU A 34 8.83 3.51 4.01
N LEU A 35 8.72 2.19 3.87
CA LEU A 35 9.31 1.47 2.74
C LEU A 35 8.66 1.85 1.40
N LEU A 36 7.33 2.01 1.35
CA LEU A 36 6.65 2.48 0.14
C LEU A 36 7.09 3.91 -0.23
N ARG A 37 7.25 4.80 0.76
CA ARG A 37 7.79 6.15 0.55
C ARG A 37 9.23 6.10 0.03
N ALA A 38 10.05 5.18 0.54
CA ALA A 38 11.40 4.97 0.04
C ALA A 38 11.41 4.50 -1.43
N MET A 39 10.47 3.64 -1.83
CA MET A 39 10.28 3.28 -3.25
C MET A 39 9.88 4.49 -4.10
N LEU A 40 8.89 5.28 -3.65
CA LEU A 40 8.40 6.46 -4.38
C LEU A 40 9.49 7.51 -4.60
N ASN A 41 10.40 7.66 -3.64
CA ASN A 41 11.53 8.58 -3.73
C ASN A 41 12.74 8.01 -4.48
N SER A 42 12.72 6.72 -4.84
CA SER A 42 13.81 6.07 -5.54
C SER A 42 13.75 6.35 -7.06
N PRO A 43 14.85 6.72 -7.71
CA PRO A 43 14.90 6.83 -9.16
C PRO A 43 15.05 5.46 -9.85
N ARG A 44 15.26 4.37 -9.09
CA ARG A 44 15.60 3.03 -9.64
C ARG A 44 14.52 1.98 -9.44
N VAL A 45 13.57 2.23 -8.54
CA VAL A 45 12.56 1.26 -8.13
C VAL A 45 11.21 1.92 -8.22
N GLU A 46 10.25 1.18 -8.76
CA GLU A 46 8.89 1.66 -8.92
C GLU A 46 7.94 0.81 -8.06
N PRO A 47 7.01 1.44 -7.32
CA PRO A 47 5.95 0.72 -6.65
C PRO A 47 4.95 0.18 -7.68
N ASN A 48 4.25 -0.88 -7.30
CA ASN A 48 3.15 -1.44 -8.06
C ASN A 48 1.93 -1.65 -7.17
N VAL A 49 0.84 -2.18 -7.76
CA VAL A 49 -0.42 -2.47 -7.03
C VAL A 49 -0.15 -3.29 -5.77
N LEU A 50 0.75 -4.28 -5.84
CA LEU A 50 1.12 -5.10 -4.68
C LEU A 50 1.76 -4.28 -3.56
N SER A 51 2.66 -3.33 -3.88
CA SER A 51 3.28 -2.45 -2.89
C SER A 51 2.23 -1.68 -2.09
N PHE A 52 1.28 -1.04 -2.78
CA PHE A 52 0.19 -0.28 -2.15
C PHE A 52 -0.76 -1.19 -1.37
N ASN A 53 -1.18 -2.32 -1.95
CA ASN A 53 -2.05 -3.30 -1.31
C ASN A 53 -1.46 -3.80 0.01
N CYS A 54 -0.16 -4.12 0.04
CA CYS A 54 0.49 -4.57 1.26
C CYS A 54 0.50 -3.49 2.36
N VAL A 55 0.77 -2.22 2.02
CA VAL A 55 0.73 -1.13 3.01
C VAL A 55 -0.68 -0.86 3.52
N MET A 56 -1.69 -0.80 2.65
CA MET A 56 -3.08 -0.62 3.08
C MET A 56 -3.57 -1.78 3.95
N ASN A 57 -3.17 -3.02 3.61
CA ASN A 57 -3.46 -4.18 4.44
C ASN A 57 -2.76 -4.10 5.81
N ALA A 58 -1.56 -3.52 5.88
CA ALA A 58 -0.87 -3.26 7.13
C ALA A 58 -1.67 -2.28 8.01
N TRP A 59 -2.10 -1.14 7.45
CA TRP A 59 -2.95 -0.16 8.15
C TRP A 59 -4.27 -0.78 8.61
N SER A 60 -4.95 -1.51 7.75
CA SER A 60 -6.21 -2.19 8.05
C SER A 60 -6.08 -3.23 9.18
N LYS A 61 -4.87 -3.76 9.43
CA LYS A 61 -4.56 -4.71 10.51
C LYS A 61 -3.86 -4.09 11.72
N SER A 62 -3.46 -2.82 11.64
CA SER A 62 -2.86 -2.10 12.76
C SER A 62 -3.88 -1.93 13.88
N ASP A 63 -3.49 -1.32 15.00
CA ASP A 63 -4.41 -0.86 16.05
C ASP A 63 -4.63 0.66 16.02
N SER A 64 -4.14 1.36 14.98
CA SER A 64 -4.29 2.81 14.85
C SER A 64 -5.72 3.21 14.51
N ASP A 65 -6.29 4.16 15.25
CA ASP A 65 -7.63 4.72 15.00
C ASP A 65 -7.72 5.45 13.66
N ASP A 66 -6.62 6.05 13.22
CA ASP A 66 -6.49 6.78 11.95
C ASP A 66 -6.22 5.85 10.75
N ALA A 67 -6.21 4.53 10.96
CA ALA A 67 -5.99 3.56 9.88
C ALA A 67 -6.90 3.77 8.65
N PRO A 68 -8.20 4.09 8.79
CA PRO A 68 -9.05 4.38 7.63
C PRO A 68 -8.57 5.60 6.83
N ASP A 69 -8.14 6.66 7.51
CA ASP A 69 -7.67 7.90 6.88
C ASP A 69 -6.35 7.67 6.13
N HIS A 70 -5.45 6.86 6.69
CA HIS A 70 -4.24 6.41 5.99
C HIS A 70 -4.56 5.57 4.74
N CYS A 71 -5.47 4.60 4.85
CA CYS A 71 -5.91 3.78 3.72
C CYS A 71 -6.55 4.65 2.61
N GLN A 72 -7.38 5.61 2.98
CA GLN A 72 -8.01 6.52 2.01
C GLN A 72 -6.98 7.39 1.31
N ARG A 73 -6.03 7.98 2.06
CA ARG A 73 -4.97 8.79 1.46
C ARG A 73 -4.10 7.96 0.51
N LEU A 74 -3.71 6.75 0.90
CA LEU A 74 -2.92 5.86 0.03
C LEU A 74 -3.65 5.48 -1.25
N LEU A 75 -4.97 5.27 -1.20
CA LEU A 75 -5.79 5.07 -2.40
C LEU A 75 -5.79 6.33 -3.28
N SER A 76 -5.96 7.52 -2.69
CA SER A 76 -5.89 8.79 -3.45
C SER A 76 -4.53 8.99 -4.12
N ASP A 77 -3.44 8.74 -3.38
CA ASP A 77 -2.07 8.80 -3.90
C ASP A 77 -1.89 7.81 -5.07
N MET A 78 -2.40 6.57 -4.93
CA MET A 78 -2.35 5.55 -5.98
C MET A 78 -3.09 5.99 -7.25
N MET A 79 -4.28 6.58 -7.12
CA MET A 79 -5.07 7.08 -8.25
C MET A 79 -4.39 8.26 -8.95
N GLU A 80 -3.82 9.21 -8.21
CA GLU A 80 -3.09 10.34 -8.77
C GLU A 80 -1.85 9.87 -9.54
N LEU A 81 -1.12 8.90 -8.97
CA LEU A 81 0.03 8.30 -9.61
C LEU A 81 -0.34 7.53 -10.88
N ALA A 82 -1.46 6.81 -10.89
CA ALA A 82 -1.97 6.16 -12.10
C ALA A 82 -2.27 7.17 -13.24
N CYS A 83 -2.78 8.35 -12.91
CA CYS A 83 -3.02 9.42 -13.91
C CYS A 83 -1.73 10.02 -14.49
N SER A 84 -0.61 9.96 -13.76
CA SER A 84 0.63 10.71 -14.07
C SER A 84 1.51 10.12 -15.19
N THR A 85 1.06 9.12 -15.95
CA THR A 85 1.79 8.42 -17.05
C THR A 85 3.06 7.65 -16.65
N LYS A 86 3.61 7.87 -15.45
CA LYS A 86 4.81 7.23 -14.92
C LYS A 86 4.56 5.78 -14.48
N TYR A 87 3.37 5.49 -13.93
CA TYR A 87 3.02 4.18 -13.39
C TYR A 87 1.79 3.60 -14.10
N LYS A 88 1.99 3.08 -15.33
CA LYS A 88 0.89 2.72 -16.25
C LYS A 88 -0.01 1.58 -15.77
N ASP A 89 0.47 0.73 -14.88
CA ASP A 89 -0.25 -0.45 -14.38
C ASP A 89 -0.62 -0.30 -12.89
N LEU A 90 -0.75 0.94 -12.41
CA LEU A 90 -1.06 1.24 -11.00
C LEU A 90 -2.55 1.49 -10.76
N GLU A 91 -3.42 0.76 -11.46
CA GLU A 91 -4.87 0.87 -11.25
C GLU A 91 -5.27 0.16 -9.95
N PRO A 92 -6.07 0.80 -9.07
CA PRO A 92 -6.62 0.13 -7.89
C PRO A 92 -7.51 -1.05 -8.30
N ASP A 93 -7.23 -2.22 -7.73
CA ASP A 93 -8.08 -3.41 -7.91
C ASP A 93 -9.19 -3.47 -6.84
N GLU A 94 -10.10 -4.44 -6.98
CA GLU A 94 -11.17 -4.67 -6.00
C GLU A 94 -10.62 -4.89 -4.57
N THR A 95 -9.43 -5.51 -4.46
CA THR A 95 -8.80 -5.80 -3.17
C THR A 95 -8.39 -4.50 -2.45
N VAL A 96 -7.92 -3.49 -3.19
CA VAL A 96 -7.65 -2.15 -2.63
C VAL A 96 -8.91 -1.59 -1.98
N TYR A 97 -10.01 -1.51 -2.73
CA TYR A 97 -11.27 -0.92 -2.24
C TYR A 97 -11.82 -1.69 -1.04
N ARG A 98 -11.79 -3.02 -1.10
CA ARG A 98 -12.20 -3.87 0.02
C ARG A 98 -11.35 -3.61 1.26
N THR A 99 -10.04 -3.44 1.11
CA THR A 99 -9.12 -3.20 2.22
C THR A 99 -9.43 -1.87 2.93
N VAL A 100 -9.76 -0.82 2.17
CA VAL A 100 -10.20 0.45 2.73
C VAL A 100 -11.48 0.27 3.54
N VAL A 101 -12.50 -0.39 2.97
CA VAL A 101 -13.76 -0.67 3.68
C VAL A 101 -13.53 -1.49 4.96
N ASP A 102 -12.68 -2.51 4.90
CA ASP A 102 -12.35 -3.34 6.05
C ASP A 102 -11.65 -2.53 7.15
N ALA A 103 -10.82 -1.53 6.79
CA ALA A 103 -10.20 -0.62 7.76
C ALA A 103 -11.26 0.20 8.53
N TYR A 104 -12.22 0.79 7.83
CA TYR A 104 -13.35 1.50 8.47
C TYR A 104 -14.17 0.58 9.38
N LYS A 105 -14.51 -0.63 8.91
CA LYS A 105 -15.30 -1.59 9.68
C LYS A 105 -14.61 -2.01 10.96
N ARG A 106 -13.31 -2.29 10.91
CA ARG A 106 -12.51 -2.67 12.10
C ARG A 106 -12.43 -1.56 13.15
N ARG A 107 -12.63 -0.31 12.75
CA ARG A 107 -12.71 0.85 13.67
C ARG A 107 -14.11 1.24 14.08
N GLY A 108 -15.13 0.47 13.68
CA GLY A 108 -16.53 0.83 13.94
C GLY A 108 -17.00 2.06 13.15
N ARG A 109 -16.18 2.58 12.23
CA ARG A 109 -16.45 3.75 11.39
C ARG A 109 -17.09 3.36 10.05
N GLY A 110 -17.80 2.24 10.01
CA GLY A 110 -18.39 1.70 8.77
C GLY A 110 -19.37 2.64 8.06
N SER A 111 -20.03 3.54 8.80
CA SER A 111 -20.91 4.58 8.24
C SER A 111 -20.16 5.75 7.58
N GLU A 112 -18.86 5.90 7.85
CA GLU A 112 -18.02 6.96 7.29
C GLU A 112 -17.34 6.57 5.97
N VAL A 113 -17.52 5.32 5.52
CA VAL A 113 -16.92 4.86 4.26
C VAL A 113 -17.35 5.78 3.11
N PRO A 114 -16.40 6.38 2.36
CA PRO A 114 -16.73 7.23 1.22
C PRO A 114 -17.63 6.52 0.20
N LYS A 115 -18.70 7.20 -0.23
CA LYS A 115 -19.67 6.65 -1.19
C LYS A 115 -19.03 6.21 -2.51
N GLU A 116 -17.97 6.89 -2.94
CA GLU A 116 -17.24 6.53 -4.15
C GLU A 116 -16.59 5.14 -4.03
N ILE A 117 -15.99 4.83 -2.88
CA ILE A 117 -15.38 3.52 -2.62
C ILE A 117 -16.46 2.42 -2.62
N LEU A 118 -17.63 2.70 -2.02
CA LEU A 118 -18.75 1.74 -2.04
C LEU A 118 -19.26 1.47 -3.47
N ARG A 119 -19.28 2.49 -4.34
CA ARG A 119 -19.68 2.31 -5.75
C ARG A 119 -18.72 1.41 -6.51
N GLN A 120 -17.42 1.54 -6.28
CA GLN A 120 -16.40 0.70 -6.94
C GLN A 120 -16.58 -0.78 -6.60
N ILE A 121 -16.93 -1.11 -5.34
CA ILE A 121 -17.20 -2.50 -4.92
C ILE A 121 -18.50 -3.04 -5.52
N VAL A 122 -19.56 -2.24 -5.56
CA VAL A 122 -20.88 -2.68 -6.07
C VAL A 122 -20.87 -2.89 -7.59
N ASN A 123 -20.04 -2.14 -8.31
CA ASN A 123 -19.93 -2.20 -9.77
C ASN A 123 -18.77 -3.10 -10.25
N ALA A 124 -18.09 -3.81 -9.36
CA ALA A 124 -17.08 -4.79 -9.74
C ALA A 124 -17.74 -5.95 -10.52
N PRO A 125 -17.14 -6.40 -11.65
CA PRO A 125 -17.73 -7.39 -12.55
C PRO A 125 -17.85 -8.80 -11.96
#